data_AF-A0A7S1PLG2-F1
#
_entry.id   AF-A0A7S1PLG2-F1
#
_cell.length_a   1.000
_cell.length_b   1.000
_cell.length_c   1.000
_cell.angle_alpha   90.00
_cell.angle_beta   90.00
_cell.angle_gamma   90.00
#
_symmetry.space_group_name_H-M   'P 1'
#
loop_
_entity.id
_entity.type
_entity.pdbx_description
1 polymer ?
#
loop_
_entity_poly.entity_id
_entity_poly.type
_entity_poly.pdbx_seq_one_letter_code
_entity_poly.pdbx_strand_id
1 'polypeptide(L)'
;GQASNNGGEVFMQGRFGGVTLMGALAAVRSRGKDPRELIVWREPEAGIYGVRLFKDGEWIYEVLDDHLPAAASGQPACSRAVAPSGEAQDWLALVEKAYAKVHGCYEALADASEEEALEDVSGACACHLSMGDYPI
;
A
#
# COMPACT_ATOMS: atom_id res chain seq x y z
N GLY A 1 -17.02 5.45 14.81
CA GLY A 1 -16.41 5.49 16.16
C GLY A 1 -14.98 5.06 16.03
N GLN A 2 -14.07 5.81 16.65
CA GLN A 2 -12.60 5.73 16.57
C GLN A 2 -11.97 6.13 15.22
N ALA A 3 -11.82 7.44 15.01
CA ALA A 3 -10.71 7.95 14.23
C ALA A 3 -9.44 7.72 15.06
N SER A 4 -8.76 6.60 14.80
CA SER A 4 -7.45 6.34 15.42
C SER A 4 -6.50 7.45 14.98
N ASN A 5 -5.84 8.11 15.93
CA ASN A 5 -4.84 9.12 15.66
C ASN A 5 -3.58 8.43 15.09
N ASN A 6 -3.65 8.01 13.82
CA ASN A 6 -2.65 7.21 13.11
C ASN A 6 -1.46 8.03 12.62
N GLY A 7 -1.37 9.32 12.98
CA GLY A 7 -0.33 10.25 12.55
C GLY A 7 1.10 9.85 12.91
N GLY A 8 1.30 8.82 13.75
CA GLY A 8 2.62 8.37 14.21
C GLY A 8 3.15 7.06 13.61
N GLU A 9 2.43 6.36 12.74
CA GLU A 9 2.96 5.10 12.19
C GLU A 9 4.07 5.34 11.17
N VAL A 10 5.10 4.50 11.23
CA VAL A 10 6.23 4.47 10.29
C VAL A 10 6.06 3.30 9.33
N PHE A 11 6.23 3.54 8.02
CA PHE A 11 6.24 2.47 7.04
C PHE A 11 7.68 1.93 6.91
N MET A 12 7.83 0.61 7.08
CA MET A 12 9.09 -0.10 6.89
C MET A 12 9.03 -0.94 5.62
N GLN A 13 10.00 -0.71 4.74
CA GLN A 13 10.07 -1.38 3.44
C GLN A 13 10.37 -2.87 3.60
N GLY A 14 9.67 -3.68 2.80
CA GLY A 14 9.95 -5.10 2.62
C GLY A 14 11.06 -5.37 1.60
N ARG A 15 11.11 -6.61 1.12
CA ARG A 15 12.12 -7.10 0.17
C ARG A 15 11.71 -6.97 -1.30
N PHE A 16 10.44 -6.72 -1.60
CA PHE A 16 9.88 -6.77 -2.96
C PHE A 16 9.81 -5.41 -3.68
N GLY A 17 10.62 -4.43 -3.30
CA GLY A 17 10.69 -3.17 -4.07
C GLY A 17 9.46 -2.25 -3.98
N GLY A 18 8.58 -2.42 -3.00
CA GLY A 18 7.33 -1.64 -2.83
C GLY A 18 7.46 -0.18 -2.38
N VAL A 19 8.61 0.47 -2.58
CA VAL A 19 8.84 1.86 -2.10
C VAL A 19 7.91 2.86 -2.78
N THR A 20 7.63 2.68 -4.07
CA THR A 20 6.73 3.52 -4.86
C THR A 20 5.31 3.50 -4.27
N LEU A 21 4.79 2.31 -3.98
CA LEU A 21 3.49 2.13 -3.30
C LEU A 21 3.50 2.81 -1.92
N MET A 22 4.54 2.62 -1.11
CA MET A 22 4.66 3.27 0.20
C MET A 22 4.65 4.80 0.09
N GLY A 23 5.36 5.35 -0.90
CA GLY A 23 5.39 6.78 -1.19
C GLY A 23 4.00 7.32 -1.54
N ALA A 24 3.27 6.61 -2.42
CA ALA A 24 1.90 6.94 -2.76
C ALA A 24 0.96 6.91 -1.54
N LEU A 25 1.04 5.87 -0.70
CA LEU A 25 0.24 5.78 0.53
C LEU A 25 0.59 6.88 1.54
N ALA A 26 1.86 7.26 1.63
CA ALA A 26 2.30 8.38 2.46
C ALA A 26 1.76 9.72 1.92
N ALA A 27 1.71 9.91 0.61
CA ALA A 27 1.10 11.07 -0.03
C ALA A 27 -0.41 11.13 0.21
N VAL A 28 -1.12 10.00 0.13
CA VAL A 28 -2.54 9.93 0.53
C VAL A 28 -2.74 10.36 1.98
N ARG A 29 -1.88 9.87 2.89
CA ARG A 29 -1.92 10.22 4.31
C ARG A 29 -1.64 11.69 4.57
N SER A 30 -0.72 12.31 3.84
CA SER A 30 -0.40 13.75 3.99
C SER A 30 -1.59 14.65 3.61
N ARG A 31 -2.54 14.14 2.80
CA ARG A 31 -3.79 14.82 2.48
C ARG A 31 -4.92 14.56 3.48
N GLY A 32 -4.62 13.93 4.62
CA GLY A 32 -5.57 13.68 5.71
C GLY A 32 -6.51 12.49 5.48
N LYS A 33 -6.25 11.65 4.48
CA LYS A 33 -6.97 10.38 4.29
C LYS A 33 -6.25 9.24 5.01
N ASP A 34 -6.97 8.25 5.52
CA ASP A 34 -6.35 7.04 6.07
C ASP A 34 -6.14 5.99 4.95
N PRO A 35 -4.90 5.62 4.60
CA PRO A 35 -4.66 4.62 3.55
C PRO A 35 -5.26 3.24 3.86
N ARG A 36 -5.59 2.95 5.13
CA ARG A 36 -6.29 1.71 5.51
C ARG A 36 -7.71 1.64 4.96
N GLU A 37 -8.30 2.76 4.52
CA GLU A 37 -9.60 2.79 3.82
C GLU A 37 -9.58 2.07 2.46
N LEU A 38 -8.41 1.64 1.99
CA LEU A 38 -8.29 0.70 0.87
C LEU A 38 -8.76 -0.71 1.26
N ILE A 39 -8.67 -1.09 2.54
CA ILE A 39 -9.21 -2.35 3.05
C ILE A 39 -10.69 -2.15 3.37
N VAL A 40 -11.56 -2.62 2.48
CA VAL A 40 -13.01 -2.40 2.54
C VAL A 40 -13.79 -3.54 3.20
N TRP A 41 -13.15 -4.71 3.36
CA TRP A 41 -13.74 -5.87 4.02
C TRP A 41 -12.70 -6.62 4.86
N ARG A 42 -13.08 -7.11 6.05
CA ARG A 42 -12.19 -7.85 6.96
C ARG A 42 -12.98 -8.92 7.73
N GLU A 43 -12.57 -10.17 7.59
CA GLU A 43 -12.98 -11.31 8.43
C GLU A 43 -11.72 -12.05 8.92
N PRO A 44 -11.02 -11.51 9.94
CA PRO A 44 -9.75 -12.06 10.40
C PRO A 44 -9.84 -13.52 10.85
N GLU A 45 -10.96 -13.94 11.43
CA GLU A 45 -11.17 -15.31 11.91
C GLU A 45 -11.25 -16.33 10.76
N ALA A 46 -11.63 -15.88 9.57
CA ALA A 46 -11.65 -16.67 8.34
C ALA A 46 -10.41 -16.41 7.45
N GLY A 47 -9.55 -15.48 7.83
CA GLY A 47 -8.39 -15.05 7.03
C GLY A 47 -8.77 -14.29 5.75
N ILE A 48 -9.96 -13.71 5.65
CA ILE A 48 -10.47 -13.09 4.41
C ILE A 48 -10.41 -11.56 4.49
N TYR A 49 -9.82 -10.93 3.47
CA TYR A 49 -9.71 -9.48 3.35
C TYR A 49 -10.11 -9.01 1.96
N GLY A 50 -10.81 -7.88 1.88
CA GLY A 50 -11.14 -7.21 0.62
C GLY A 50 -10.40 -5.89 0.52
N VAL A 51 -9.62 -5.71 -0.54
CA VAL A 51 -8.87 -4.49 -0.83
C VAL A 51 -9.38 -3.89 -2.13
N ARG A 52 -9.63 -2.58 -2.15
CA ARG A 52 -9.92 -1.86 -3.40
C ARG A 52 -8.67 -1.14 -3.90
N LEU A 53 -8.51 -1.14 -5.22
CA LEU A 53 -7.51 -0.35 -5.94
C LEU A 53 -8.22 0.31 -7.13
N PHE A 54 -7.69 1.42 -7.61
CA PHE A 54 -8.14 2.06 -8.82
C PHE A 54 -7.28 1.55 -9.98
N LYS A 55 -7.88 1.08 -11.07
CA LYS A 55 -7.14 0.66 -12.26
C LYS A 55 -7.95 0.96 -13.50
N ASP A 56 -7.29 1.47 -14.54
CA ASP A 56 -7.90 1.75 -15.85
C ASP A 56 -9.21 2.57 -15.79
N GLY A 57 -9.29 3.49 -14.82
CA GLY A 57 -10.43 4.40 -14.65
C GLY A 57 -11.57 3.89 -13.76
N GLU A 58 -11.45 2.69 -13.17
CA GLU A 58 -12.46 2.13 -12.28
C GLU A 58 -11.89 1.56 -10.97
N TRP A 59 -12.74 1.46 -9.95
CA TRP A 59 -12.38 0.79 -8.69
C TRP A 59 -12.56 -0.71 -8.84
N ILE A 60 -11.47 -1.45 -8.72
CA ILE A 60 -11.44 -2.91 -8.67
C ILE A 60 -11.32 -3.40 -7.22
N TYR A 61 -11.76 -4.63 -6.97
CA TYR A 61 -11.82 -5.21 -5.62
C TYR A 61 -11.16 -6.58 -5.62
N GLU A 62 -10.09 -6.71 -4.85
CA GLU A 62 -9.35 -7.94 -4.67
C GLU A 62 -9.67 -8.59 -3.34
N VAL A 63 -10.11 -9.85 -3.41
CA VAL A 63 -10.26 -10.72 -2.24
C VAL A 63 -8.95 -11.46 -2.02
N LEU A 64 -8.46 -11.38 -0.79
CA LEU A 64 -7.19 -11.93 -0.34
C LEU A 64 -7.39 -12.85 0.86
N ASP A 65 -6.56 -13.88 0.93
CA ASP A 65 -6.25 -14.61 2.15
C ASP A 65 -5.15 -13.92 2.98
N ASP A 66 -4.93 -14.38 4.20
CA ASP A 66 -3.94 -13.86 5.16
C ASP A 66 -2.54 -14.49 5.05
N HIS A 67 -2.28 -15.36 4.08
CA HIS A 67 -0.94 -15.89 3.83
C HIS A 67 -0.06 -14.81 3.19
N LEU A 68 0.78 -14.19 4.01
CA LEU A 68 1.76 -13.19 3.60
C LEU A 68 3.15 -13.83 3.43
N PRO A 69 3.91 -13.44 2.39
CA PRO A 69 5.28 -13.91 2.21
C PRO A 69 6.19 -13.59 3.42
N ALA A 70 6.95 -14.59 3.86
CA ALA A 70 7.97 -14.46 4.90
C ALA A 70 9.30 -15.03 4.41
N ALA A 71 10.40 -14.44 4.90
CA ALA A 71 11.73 -14.99 4.73
C ALA A 71 11.87 -16.32 5.49
N ALA A 72 12.89 -17.11 5.15
CA ALA A 72 13.19 -18.37 5.86
C ALA A 72 13.46 -18.17 7.36
N SER A 73 13.81 -16.95 7.79
CA SER A 73 13.95 -16.57 9.20
C SER A 73 12.61 -16.37 9.92
N GLY A 74 11.48 -16.48 9.23
CA GLY A 74 10.15 -16.14 9.73
C GLY A 74 9.84 -14.64 9.75
N GLN A 75 10.77 -13.79 9.33
CA GLN A 75 10.51 -12.35 9.22
C GLN A 75 9.65 -12.05 7.98
N PRO A 76 8.67 -11.14 8.06
CA PRO A 76 7.87 -10.74 6.90
C PRO A 76 8.75 -10.24 5.76
N ALA A 77 8.51 -10.72 4.54
CA ALA A 77 9.17 -10.25 3.34
C ALA A 77 8.46 -9.02 2.74
N CYS A 78 7.18 -8.83 3.07
CA CYS A 78 6.39 -7.66 2.71
C CYS A 78 6.71 -6.42 3.54
N SER A 79 6.31 -5.26 3.03
CA SER A 79 6.35 -3.98 3.75
C SER A 79 5.37 -3.96 4.92
N ARG A 80 5.71 -3.27 6.01
CA ARG A 80 4.90 -3.22 7.24
C ARG A 80 4.74 -1.82 7.80
N ALA A 81 3.58 -1.54 8.39
CA ALA A 81 3.37 -0.35 9.19
C ALA A 81 3.71 -0.66 10.65
N VAL A 82 4.42 0.24 11.33
CA VAL A 82 4.78 0.07 12.74
C VAL A 82 4.24 1.24 13.55
N ALA A 83 3.45 0.89 14.56
CA ALA A 83 2.86 1.86 15.49
C ALA A 83 3.94 2.49 16.38
N PRO A 84 3.68 3.66 16.99
CA PRO A 84 4.57 4.27 17.97
C PRO A 84 4.90 3.36 19.17
N SER A 85 4.02 2.39 19.48
CA SER A 85 4.24 1.36 20.50
C SER A 85 5.31 0.33 20.12
N GLY A 86 5.78 0.34 18.86
CA GLY A 86 6.67 -0.69 18.29
C GLY A 86 5.91 -1.90 17.73
N GLU A 87 4.58 -1.93 17.82
CA GLU A 87 3.76 -3.01 17.28
C GLU A 87 3.68 -2.93 15.75
N ALA A 88 4.07 -4.02 15.08
CA ALA A 88 3.93 -4.14 13.64
C ALA A 88 2.50 -4.51 13.26
N GLN A 89 1.99 -3.90 12.20
CA GLN A 89 0.66 -4.13 11.66
C GLN A 89 0.75 -4.60 10.21
N ASP A 90 -0.08 -5.59 9.89
CA ASP A 90 -0.03 -6.30 8.61
C ASP A 90 -0.92 -5.67 7.52
N TRP A 91 -1.63 -4.58 7.84
CA TRP A 91 -2.51 -3.91 6.86
C TRP A 91 -1.75 -3.47 5.61
N LEU A 92 -0.51 -2.99 5.77
CA LEU A 92 0.32 -2.57 4.65
C LEU A 92 0.72 -3.76 3.77
N ALA A 93 1.00 -4.91 4.38
CA ALA A 93 1.34 -6.14 3.65
C ALA A 93 0.14 -6.68 2.87
N LEU A 94 -1.09 -6.54 3.40
CA LEU A 94 -2.32 -6.89 2.68
C LEU A 94 -2.54 -5.99 1.46
N VAL A 95 -2.33 -4.68 1.60
CA VAL A 95 -2.42 -3.75 0.46
C VAL A 95 -1.34 -4.05 -0.58
N GLU A 96 -0.10 -4.29 -0.15
CA GLU A 96 1.00 -4.69 -1.04
C GLU A 96 0.70 -6.01 -1.77
N LYS A 97 0.07 -6.98 -1.10
CA LYS A 97 -0.39 -8.24 -1.72
C LYS A 97 -1.47 -8.01 -2.77
N ALA A 98 -2.48 -7.17 -2.49
CA ALA A 98 -3.49 -6.80 -3.48
C ALA A 98 -2.86 -6.14 -4.69
N TYR A 99 -1.94 -5.21 -4.44
CA TYR A 99 -1.23 -4.46 -5.47
C TYR A 99 -0.39 -5.40 -6.34
N ALA A 100 0.37 -6.33 -5.73
CA ALA A 100 1.10 -7.37 -6.45
C ALA A 100 0.19 -8.27 -7.29
N LYS A 101 -1.00 -8.61 -6.78
CA LYS A 101 -1.97 -9.44 -7.51
C LYS A 101 -2.51 -8.75 -8.75
N VAL A 102 -2.84 -7.45 -8.66
CA VAL A 102 -3.30 -6.64 -9.80
C VAL A 102 -2.19 -6.46 -10.83
N HIS A 103 -0.95 -6.29 -10.38
CA HIS A 103 0.23 -6.11 -11.23
C HIS A 103 0.90 -7.42 -11.67
N GLY A 104 0.32 -8.58 -11.31
CA GLY A 104 0.74 -9.92 -11.74
C GLY A 104 1.64 -10.67 -10.76
N CYS A 105 2.64 -10.01 -10.15
CA CYS A 105 3.46 -10.61 -9.09
C CYS A 105 4.13 -9.55 -8.19
N TYR A 106 4.83 -10.00 -7.14
CA TYR A 106 5.56 -9.12 -6.23
C TYR A 106 6.78 -8.47 -6.90
N GLU A 107 7.44 -9.16 -7.82
CA GLU A 107 8.60 -8.62 -8.55
C GLU A 107 8.21 -7.46 -9.46
N ALA A 108 6.99 -7.48 -10.02
CA ALA A 108 6.47 -6.40 -10.85
C ALA A 108 6.32 -5.08 -10.09
N LEU A 109 6.27 -5.12 -8.75
CA LEU A 109 6.16 -3.90 -7.94
C LEU A 109 7.38 -2.98 -8.06
N ALA A 110 8.54 -3.54 -8.38
CA ALA A 110 9.76 -2.76 -8.57
C ALA A 110 9.73 -1.89 -9.85
N ASP A 111 8.87 -2.25 -10.81
CA ASP A 111 8.77 -1.56 -12.10
C ASP A 111 7.64 -0.51 -12.13
N ALA A 112 6.84 -0.40 -11.06
CA ALA A 112 5.75 0.57 -10.97
C ALA A 112 6.26 2.01 -10.82
N SER A 113 5.64 2.94 -11.56
CA SER A 113 5.95 4.38 -11.46
C SER A 113 5.21 5.05 -10.30
N GLU A 114 5.73 6.18 -9.82
CA GLU A 114 5.14 6.96 -8.71
C GLU A 114 3.74 7.48 -9.04
N GLU A 115 3.55 7.87 -10.29
CA GLU A 115 2.28 8.32 -10.84
C GLU A 115 1.27 7.18 -10.86
N GLU A 116 1.61 6.03 -11.43
CA GLU A 116 0.73 4.86 -11.45
C GLU A 116 0.35 4.41 -10.03
N ALA A 117 1.31 4.33 -9.12
CA ALA A 117 1.03 3.97 -7.73
C ALA A 117 0.11 4.99 -7.04
N LEU A 118 0.28 6.29 -7.29
CA LEU A 118 -0.57 7.33 -6.72
C LEU A 118 -1.98 7.30 -7.29
N GLU A 119 -2.13 7.09 -8.60
CA GLU A 119 -3.43 6.92 -9.23
C GLU A 119 -4.14 5.68 -8.67
N ASP A 120 -3.44 4.55 -8.61
CA ASP A 120 -4.00 3.27 -8.19
C ASP A 120 -4.51 3.29 -6.73
N VAL A 121 -3.86 4.04 -5.83
CA VAL A 121 -4.28 4.11 -4.40
C VAL A 121 -5.21 5.29 -4.09
N SER A 122 -5.30 6.30 -4.96
CA SER A 122 -6.08 7.52 -4.68
C SER A 122 -7.32 7.67 -5.54
N GLY A 123 -7.34 7.06 -6.72
CA GLY A 123 -8.32 7.29 -7.78
C GLY A 123 -8.28 8.70 -8.38
N ALA A 124 -7.24 9.49 -8.09
CA ALA A 124 -7.03 10.81 -8.66
C ALA A 124 -6.05 10.72 -9.84
N CYS A 125 -6.05 11.74 -10.71
CA CYS A 125 -5.05 11.85 -11.77
C CYS A 125 -3.71 12.35 -11.22
N ALA A 126 -2.62 11.76 -11.68
CA ALA A 126 -1.26 12.18 -11.39
C ALA A 126 -0.62 12.91 -12.58
N CYS A 127 0.40 13.72 -12.32
CA CYS A 127 1.21 14.33 -13.37
C CYS A 127 2.67 14.43 -12.91
N HIS A 128 3.60 14.08 -13.79
CA HIS A 128 5.02 14.21 -13.54
C HIS A 128 5.53 15.59 -14.00
N LEU A 129 6.31 16.24 -13.14
CA LEU A 129 6.96 17.52 -13.43
C LEU A 129 8.46 17.37 -13.19
N SER A 130 9.27 17.58 -14.23
CA SER A 130 10.72 17.56 -14.12
C SER A 130 11.23 18.91 -13.62
N MET A 131 12.06 18.90 -12.57
CA MET A 131 12.71 20.11 -12.08
C MET A 131 13.66 20.73 -13.12
N GLY A 132 14.21 19.92 -14.05
CA GLY A 132 15.08 20.41 -15.12
C GLY A 132 14.37 21.29 -16.17
N ASP A 133 13.05 21.18 -16.26
CA ASP A 133 12.23 22.01 -17.16
C ASP A 133 12.02 23.43 -16.60
N TYR A 134 12.40 23.66 -15.33
CA TYR A 134 12.32 24.94 -14.67
C TYR A 134 13.74 25.51 -14.47
N PRO A 135 14.16 26.50 -15.28
CA PRO A 135 15.42 27.17 -15.05
C PRO A 135 15.34 27.94 -13.71
N ILE A 136 16.15 27.51 -12.74
CA ILE A 136 16.42 28.22 -11.48
C ILE A 136 17.46 29.32 -11.68
#